data_AF-A0A416EYS4-F1
#
_entry.id   AF-A0A416EYS4-F1
#
_cell.length_a   1.000
_cell.length_b   1.000
_cell.length_c   1.000
_cell.angle_alpha   90.00
_cell.angle_beta   90.00
_cell.angle_gamma   90.00
#
_symmetry.space_group_name_H-M   'P 1'
#
loop_
_entity.id
_entity.type
_entity.pdbx_description
1 polymer ?
#
loop_
_entity_poly.entity_id
_entity_poly.type
_entity_poly.pdbx_seq_one_letter_code
_entity_poly.pdbx_strand_id
1 'polypeptide(L)'
;MASRYESDMTRKEKMQLEKEKLSKMNFKEKLAYIWEYYKAVIFGIIAVIFIIGTIVNIHENAKYYDLVSIAVVDYAGLQDVSPIEEDLKEALGTGDKYEKVSIDTSYSFGENLENADYNTLMKFTAVIAAQSMDVLICSQAVYDNYSKDDYFLDLSTLFDEATCEKYGIKAGDTCLDISKLKKYQDMGLTYYEPCYLTVVVNTKNTDNAAKLIEYLEEDGVNE
;
A
#
# COMPACT_ATOMS: atom_id res chain seq x y z
N MET A 1 -22.52 44.93 -60.41
CA MET A 1 -22.18 45.30 -59.01
C MET A 1 -20.90 44.55 -58.66
N ALA A 2 -19.84 45.27 -58.32
CA ALA A 2 -18.51 44.69 -58.07
C ALA A 2 -18.53 43.79 -56.83
N SER A 3 -17.93 42.61 -56.92
CA SER A 3 -17.77 41.69 -55.80
C SER A 3 -16.80 42.30 -54.78
N ARG A 4 -17.30 42.69 -53.60
CA ARG A 4 -16.44 43.04 -52.46
C ARG A 4 -15.66 41.79 -52.03
N TYR A 5 -14.34 41.90 -52.04
CA TYR A 5 -13.43 40.85 -51.55
C TYR A 5 -13.42 40.82 -50.02
N GLU A 6 -13.18 39.66 -49.41
CA GLU A 6 -13.15 39.45 -47.95
C GLU A 6 -12.16 40.37 -47.18
N SER A 7 -11.25 41.04 -47.90
CA SER A 7 -10.34 42.05 -47.37
C SER A 7 -11.01 43.36 -46.94
N ASP A 8 -12.22 43.66 -47.44
CA ASP A 8 -12.95 44.90 -47.20
C ASP A 8 -13.94 44.82 -46.01
N MET A 9 -13.99 43.68 -45.34
CA MET A 9 -14.96 43.40 -44.29
C MET A 9 -14.47 43.85 -42.91
N THR A 10 -15.32 44.59 -42.21
CA THR A 10 -15.06 45.07 -40.85
C THR A 10 -15.02 43.89 -39.87
N ARG A 11 -14.24 43.96 -38.77
CA ARG A 11 -14.15 42.87 -37.76
C ARG A 11 -15.52 42.37 -37.27
N LYS A 12 -16.52 43.26 -37.15
CA LYS A 12 -17.89 42.91 -36.76
C LYS A 12 -18.63 42.10 -37.83
N GLU A 13 -18.40 42.38 -39.11
CA GLU A 13 -19.01 41.66 -40.23
C GLU A 13 -18.38 40.27 -40.38
N LYS A 14 -17.06 40.13 -40.17
CA LYS A 14 -16.38 38.82 -40.13
C LYS A 14 -16.93 37.93 -39.00
N MET A 15 -17.12 38.50 -37.81
CA MET A 15 -17.74 37.81 -36.67
C MET A 15 -19.20 37.41 -36.93
N GLN A 16 -19.99 38.25 -37.62
CA GLN A 16 -21.38 37.93 -37.95
C GLN A 16 -21.46 36.83 -39.01
N LEU A 17 -20.58 36.85 -40.01
CA LEU A 17 -20.55 35.86 -41.08
C LEU A 17 -20.04 34.51 -40.58
N GLU A 18 -19.09 34.48 -39.65
CA GLU A 18 -18.69 33.27 -38.91
C GLU A 18 -19.82 32.75 -38.02
N LYS A 19 -20.53 33.63 -37.29
CA LYS A 19 -21.69 33.24 -36.48
C LYS A 19 -22.82 32.65 -37.33
N GLU A 20 -23.12 33.22 -38.50
CA GLU A 20 -24.14 32.68 -39.41
C GLU A 20 -23.71 31.35 -40.05
N LYS A 21 -22.42 31.19 -40.40
CA LYS A 21 -21.90 29.91 -40.89
C LYS A 21 -22.01 28.84 -39.80
N LEU A 22 -21.65 29.16 -38.56
CA LEU A 22 -21.79 28.26 -37.41
C LEU A 22 -23.25 28.00 -37.04
N SER A 23 -24.19 28.94 -37.22
CA SER A 23 -25.60 28.71 -36.90
C SER A 23 -26.33 27.84 -37.94
N LYS A 24 -25.83 27.78 -39.18
CA LYS A 24 -26.41 26.99 -40.29
C LYS A 24 -25.88 25.56 -40.41
N MET A 25 -24.84 25.20 -39.64
CA MET A 25 -24.25 23.86 -39.68
C MET A 25 -25.00 22.84 -38.82
N ASN A 26 -25.15 21.63 -39.36
CA ASN A 26 -25.71 20.50 -38.63
C ASN A 26 -24.67 19.96 -37.61
N PHE A 27 -25.12 19.32 -36.52
CA PHE A 27 -24.25 18.94 -35.38
C PHE A 27 -22.98 18.16 -35.79
N LYS A 28 -23.10 17.30 -36.83
CA LYS A 28 -21.96 16.54 -37.39
C LYS A 28 -20.90 17.41 -38.06
N GLU A 29 -21.29 18.48 -38.75
CA GLU A 29 -20.37 19.38 -39.45
C GLU A 29 -19.57 20.23 -38.46
N LYS A 30 -20.20 20.62 -37.33
CA LYS A 30 -19.51 21.30 -36.23
C LYS A 30 -18.46 20.41 -35.58
N LEU A 31 -18.77 19.14 -35.34
CA LEU A 31 -17.81 18.17 -34.81
C LEU A 31 -16.65 17.92 -35.77
N ALA A 32 -16.94 17.80 -37.08
CA ALA A 32 -15.90 17.65 -38.10
C ALA A 32 -14.95 18.86 -38.15
N TYR A 33 -15.49 20.08 -38.09
CA TYR A 33 -14.70 21.30 -38.04
C TYR A 33 -13.84 21.40 -36.77
N ILE A 34 -14.42 21.08 -35.60
CA ILE A 34 -13.68 21.04 -34.34
C ILE A 34 -12.56 20.00 -34.40
N TRP A 35 -12.84 18.82 -34.97
CA TRP A 35 -11.85 17.77 -35.13
C TRP A 35 -10.72 18.16 -36.08
N GLU A 36 -11.03 18.74 -37.23
CA GLU A 36 -10.02 19.12 -38.23
C GLU A 36 -9.06 20.20 -37.69
N TYR A 37 -9.59 21.23 -37.04
CA TYR A 37 -8.80 22.38 -36.57
C TYR A 37 -8.25 22.25 -35.15
N TYR A 38 -8.97 21.57 -34.25
CA TYR A 38 -8.63 21.55 -32.82
C TYR A 38 -8.19 20.18 -32.29
N LYS A 39 -8.11 19.11 -33.11
CA LYS A 39 -7.67 17.78 -32.62
C LYS A 39 -6.38 17.83 -31.79
N ALA A 40 -5.36 18.57 -32.24
CA ALA A 40 -4.09 18.68 -31.52
C ALA A 40 -4.25 19.40 -30.17
N VAL A 41 -5.09 20.43 -30.13
CA VAL A 41 -5.41 21.17 -28.88
C VAL A 41 -6.23 20.30 -27.93
N ILE A 42 -7.18 19.52 -28.46
CA ILE A 42 -7.99 18.57 -27.68
C ILE A 42 -7.08 17.50 -27.05
N PHE A 43 -6.18 16.88 -27.81
CA PHE A 43 -5.22 15.92 -27.26
C PHE A 43 -4.26 16.57 -26.25
N GLY A 44 -3.84 17.82 -26.48
CA GLY A 44 -3.05 18.59 -25.52
C GLY A 44 -3.79 18.80 -24.19
N ILE A 45 -5.08 19.17 -24.24
CA ILE A 45 -5.90 19.34 -23.04
C ILE A 45 -6.10 18.01 -22.31
N ILE A 46 -6.40 16.92 -23.04
CA ILE A 46 -6.54 15.58 -22.45
C ILE A 46 -5.23 15.16 -21.75
N ALA A 47 -4.08 15.38 -22.39
CA ALA A 47 -2.78 15.07 -21.79
C ALA A 47 -2.54 15.88 -20.51
N VAL A 48 -2.88 17.18 -20.50
CA VAL A 48 -2.75 18.03 -19.30
C VAL A 48 -3.68 17.54 -18.18
N ILE A 49 -4.93 17.18 -18.49
CA ILE A 49 -5.86 16.62 -17.50
C ILE A 49 -5.31 15.32 -16.91
N PHE A 50 -4.75 14.45 -17.75
CA PHE A 50 -4.15 13.20 -17.30
C PHE A 50 -2.96 13.47 -16.36
N ILE A 51 -2.06 14.39 -16.73
CA ILE A 51 -0.92 14.80 -15.89
C ILE A 51 -1.40 15.34 -14.54
N ILE A 52 -2.38 16.25 -14.54
CA ILE A 52 -2.95 16.79 -13.29
C ILE A 52 -3.55 15.66 -12.45
N GLY A 53 -4.30 14.74 -13.08
CA GLY A 53 -4.87 13.57 -12.42
C GLY A 53 -3.79 12.70 -11.75
N THR A 54 -2.69 12.41 -12.45
CA THR A 54 -1.56 11.66 -11.90
C THR A 54 -0.91 12.40 -10.73
N ILE A 55 -0.68 13.71 -10.84
CA ILE A 55 -0.08 14.50 -9.76
C ILE A 55 -0.97 14.52 -8.52
N VAL A 56 -2.27 14.74 -8.69
CA VAL A 56 -3.24 14.72 -7.58
C VAL A 56 -3.26 13.35 -6.92
N ASN A 57 -3.31 12.27 -7.71
CA ASN A 57 -3.30 10.91 -7.20
C ASN A 57 -2.01 10.59 -6.42
N ILE A 58 -0.83 10.96 -6.94
CA ILE A 58 0.45 10.80 -6.23
C ILE A 58 0.43 11.61 -4.93
N HIS A 59 -0.06 12.84 -4.96
CA HIS A 59 -0.09 13.69 -3.78
C HIS A 59 -1.07 13.21 -2.71
N GLU A 60 -2.22 12.63 -3.09
CA GLU A 60 -3.11 11.98 -2.14
C GLU A 60 -2.52 10.69 -1.58
N ASN A 61 -1.96 9.83 -2.44
CA ASN A 61 -1.33 8.58 -2.01
C ASN A 61 -0.12 8.82 -1.08
N ALA A 62 0.66 9.88 -1.32
CA ALA A 62 1.80 10.24 -0.48
C ALA A 62 1.42 10.70 0.93
N LYS A 63 0.14 11.00 1.18
CA LYS A 63 -0.33 11.31 2.54
C LYS A 63 -0.58 10.07 3.37
N TYR A 64 -0.80 8.92 2.73
CA TYR A 64 -1.01 7.67 3.44
C TYR A 64 0.29 7.23 4.12
N TYR A 65 0.16 6.82 5.38
CA TYR A 65 1.26 6.30 6.17
C TYR A 65 0.86 4.97 6.82
N ASP A 66 1.83 4.08 6.91
CA ASP A 66 1.63 2.76 7.49
C ASP A 66 1.67 2.85 9.02
N LEU A 67 0.57 2.44 9.66
CA LEU A 67 0.51 2.20 11.11
C LEU A 67 1.46 1.08 11.49
N VAL A 68 1.44 0.00 10.72
CA VAL A 68 2.36 -1.13 10.80
C VAL A 68 2.50 -1.75 9.42
N SER A 69 3.73 -2.07 9.04
CA SER A 69 4.06 -2.84 7.84
C SER A 69 4.46 -4.26 8.22
N ILE A 70 3.66 -5.24 7.77
CA ILE A 70 3.79 -6.65 8.10
C ILE A 70 4.29 -7.40 6.87
N ALA A 71 5.37 -8.15 6.99
CA ALA A 71 5.79 -9.12 5.99
C ALA A 71 5.37 -10.52 6.41
N VAL A 72 4.72 -11.25 5.51
CA VAL A 72 4.32 -12.64 5.74
C VAL A 72 5.11 -13.53 4.79
N VAL A 73 5.88 -14.44 5.37
CA VAL A 73 6.69 -15.41 4.61
C VAL A 73 5.86 -16.63 4.26
N ASP A 74 6.02 -17.10 3.01
CA ASP A 74 5.35 -18.28 2.47
C ASP A 74 3.84 -18.23 2.73
N TYR A 75 3.24 -17.08 2.41
CA TYR A 75 1.80 -16.83 2.51
C TYR A 75 1.02 -17.94 1.81
N ALA A 76 0.09 -18.51 2.55
CA ALA A 76 -0.59 -19.73 2.14
C ALA A 76 -2.00 -19.48 1.59
N GLY A 77 -2.50 -18.26 1.74
CA GLY A 77 -3.76 -17.84 1.16
C GLY A 77 -3.69 -17.60 -0.35
N LEU A 78 -4.83 -17.76 -1.01
CA LEU A 78 -5.06 -17.31 -2.40
C LEU A 78 -5.98 -16.08 -2.45
N GLN A 79 -6.32 -15.54 -1.29
CA GLN A 79 -7.29 -14.46 -1.13
C GLN A 79 -6.58 -13.11 -1.02
N ASP A 80 -7.34 -12.05 -1.28
CA ASP A 80 -6.90 -10.69 -1.01
C ASP A 80 -6.72 -10.48 0.50
N VAL A 81 -5.61 -9.85 0.90
CA VAL A 81 -5.32 -9.51 2.30
C VAL A 81 -5.95 -8.19 2.72
N SER A 82 -6.52 -7.42 1.79
CA SER A 82 -7.18 -6.14 2.06
C SER A 82 -8.20 -6.18 3.21
N PRO A 83 -9.04 -7.23 3.38
CA PRO A 83 -9.93 -7.31 4.54
C PRO A 83 -9.17 -7.39 5.88
N ILE A 84 -8.04 -8.10 5.91
CA ILE A 84 -7.20 -8.21 7.11
C ILE A 84 -6.50 -6.88 7.37
N GLU A 85 -6.04 -6.19 6.33
CA GLU A 85 -5.47 -4.84 6.45
C GLU A 85 -6.50 -3.84 7.01
N GLU A 86 -7.76 -3.92 6.58
CA GLU A 86 -8.86 -3.09 7.09
C GLU A 86 -9.18 -3.42 8.56
N ASP A 87 -9.33 -4.70 8.90
CA ASP A 87 -9.59 -5.14 10.29
C ASP A 87 -8.47 -4.70 11.25
N LEU A 88 -7.21 -4.86 10.84
CA LEU A 88 -6.05 -4.41 11.61
C LEU A 88 -5.97 -2.89 11.69
N LYS A 89 -6.33 -2.18 10.61
CA LYS A 89 -6.41 -0.71 10.65
C LYS A 89 -7.47 -0.24 11.64
N GLU A 90 -8.65 -0.86 11.66
CA GLU A 90 -9.71 -0.52 12.62
C GLU A 90 -9.29 -0.80 14.06
N ALA A 91 -8.54 -1.88 14.31
CA ALA A 91 -8.04 -2.22 15.62
C ALA A 91 -6.91 -1.31 16.13
N LEU A 92 -5.97 -0.93 15.24
CA LEU A 92 -4.73 -0.25 15.62
C LEU A 92 -4.80 1.28 15.45
N GLY A 93 -5.67 1.74 14.54
CA GLY A 93 -5.72 3.11 14.07
C GLY A 93 -6.41 4.08 15.03
N THR A 94 -6.29 5.36 14.71
CA THR A 94 -6.94 6.46 15.43
C THR A 94 -8.19 6.96 14.72
N GLY A 95 -8.48 6.44 13.52
CA GLY A 95 -9.57 6.87 12.65
C GLY A 95 -9.15 7.97 11.66
N ASP A 96 -7.85 8.26 11.55
CA ASP A 96 -7.33 9.12 10.49
C ASP A 96 -7.47 8.42 9.14
N LYS A 97 -8.05 9.13 8.17
CA LYS A 97 -8.32 8.59 6.84
C LYS A 97 -7.05 8.23 6.06
N TYR A 98 -5.89 8.77 6.44
CA TYR A 98 -4.61 8.48 5.81
C TYR A 98 -3.84 7.32 6.47
N GLU A 99 -4.37 6.75 7.56
CA GLU A 99 -3.80 5.54 8.13
C GLU A 99 -4.04 4.33 7.23
N LYS A 100 -3.06 3.44 7.16
CA LYS A 100 -3.21 2.11 6.56
C LYS A 100 -2.36 1.08 7.29
N VAL A 101 -2.73 -0.19 7.16
CA VAL A 101 -1.87 -1.33 7.48
C VAL A 101 -1.48 -1.94 6.13
N SER A 102 -0.21 -2.31 5.96
CA SER A 102 0.26 -2.95 4.73
C SER A 102 0.77 -4.34 5.04
N ILE A 103 0.25 -5.36 4.35
CA ILE A 103 0.69 -6.75 4.45
C ILE A 103 1.35 -7.15 3.13
N ASP A 104 2.65 -7.42 3.18
CA ASP A 104 3.42 -7.90 2.04
C ASP A 104 3.61 -9.42 2.12
N THR A 105 2.89 -10.13 1.25
CA THR A 105 2.87 -11.60 1.16
C THR A 105 3.79 -12.16 0.08
N SER A 106 4.60 -11.31 -0.56
CA SER A 106 5.44 -11.71 -1.70
C SER A 106 6.78 -12.34 -1.30
N TYR A 107 7.01 -12.57 -0.01
CA TYR A 107 8.21 -13.23 0.48
C TYR A 107 8.04 -14.74 0.41
N SER A 108 8.60 -15.36 -0.64
CA SER A 108 8.72 -16.81 -0.70
C SER A 108 10.17 -17.22 -0.47
N PHE A 109 10.39 -17.85 0.68
CA PHE A 109 11.68 -18.38 1.09
C PHE A 109 11.76 -19.89 0.84
N GLY A 110 10.61 -20.56 0.77
CA GLY A 110 10.51 -22.00 0.55
C GLY A 110 11.04 -22.82 1.72
N GLU A 111 10.87 -24.14 1.63
CA GLU A 111 11.27 -25.06 2.73
C GLU A 111 12.78 -25.13 2.97
N ASN A 112 13.60 -24.77 1.96
CA ASN A 112 15.05 -24.75 2.07
C ASN A 112 15.60 -23.37 1.71
N LEU A 113 16.00 -22.63 2.76
CA LEU A 113 16.58 -21.28 2.66
C LEU A 113 17.85 -21.21 1.81
N GLU A 114 18.58 -22.32 1.64
CA GLU A 114 19.74 -22.37 0.73
C GLU A 114 19.34 -22.14 -0.73
N ASN A 115 18.08 -22.41 -1.07
CA ASN A 115 17.50 -22.16 -2.39
C ASN A 115 16.53 -20.98 -2.39
N ALA A 116 16.47 -20.19 -1.30
CA ALA A 116 15.66 -18.98 -1.28
C ALA A 116 16.04 -18.11 -2.48
N ASP A 117 15.04 -17.62 -3.20
CA ASP A 117 15.28 -16.78 -4.37
C ASP A 117 16.14 -15.58 -3.93
N TYR A 118 17.28 -15.38 -4.61
CA TYR A 118 18.16 -14.25 -4.38
C TYR A 118 17.39 -12.92 -4.42
N ASN A 119 16.34 -12.82 -5.23
CA ASN A 119 15.47 -11.65 -5.26
C ASN A 119 14.71 -11.44 -3.94
N THR A 120 14.19 -12.51 -3.32
CA THR A 120 13.53 -12.45 -2.00
C THR A 120 14.53 -12.00 -0.93
N LEU A 121 15.75 -12.56 -0.94
CA LEU A 121 16.82 -12.19 -0.01
C LEU A 121 17.18 -10.70 -0.14
N MET A 122 17.44 -10.25 -1.37
CA MET A 122 17.79 -8.86 -1.64
C MET A 122 16.67 -7.90 -1.26
N LYS A 123 15.41 -8.28 -1.53
CA LYS A 123 14.24 -7.50 -1.12
C LYS A 123 14.18 -7.38 0.41
N PHE A 124 14.29 -8.51 1.12
CA PHE A 124 14.23 -8.55 2.59
C PHE A 124 15.30 -7.64 3.23
N THR A 125 16.57 -7.77 2.81
CA THR A 125 17.64 -6.89 3.31
C THR A 125 17.40 -5.42 2.97
N ALA A 126 16.90 -5.12 1.76
CA ALA A 126 16.63 -3.75 1.35
C ALA A 126 15.52 -3.08 2.17
N VAL A 127 14.42 -3.78 2.46
CA VAL A 127 13.30 -3.21 3.24
C VAL A 127 13.64 -3.03 4.71
N ILE A 128 14.44 -3.94 5.30
CA ILE A 128 14.98 -3.76 6.66
C ILE A 128 15.90 -2.53 6.68
N ALA A 129 16.84 -2.43 5.75
CA ALA A 129 17.76 -1.30 5.68
C ALA A 129 17.03 0.04 5.44
N ALA A 130 15.93 0.02 4.68
CA ALA A 130 15.08 1.17 4.44
C ALA A 130 14.15 1.54 5.62
N GLN A 131 14.09 0.70 6.67
CA GLN A 131 13.14 0.83 7.78
C GLN A 131 11.68 0.86 7.29
N SER A 132 11.37 0.03 6.30
CA SER A 132 10.04 -0.05 5.67
C SER A 132 9.33 -1.37 5.96
N MET A 133 9.79 -2.10 6.98
CA MET A 133 9.16 -3.31 7.53
C MET A 133 9.21 -3.18 9.04
N ASP A 134 8.08 -3.43 9.70
CA ASP A 134 7.97 -3.34 11.16
C ASP A 134 7.91 -4.74 11.78
N VAL A 135 7.12 -5.62 11.17
CA VAL A 135 6.83 -6.96 11.69
C VAL A 135 7.10 -8.00 10.61
N LEU A 136 7.74 -9.10 11.00
CA LEU A 136 7.91 -10.27 10.15
C LEU A 136 7.22 -11.47 10.79
N ILE A 137 6.29 -12.06 10.05
CA ILE A 137 5.62 -13.32 10.35
C ILE A 137 6.26 -14.41 9.50
N CYS A 138 6.87 -15.40 10.14
CA CYS A 138 7.70 -16.38 9.44
C CYS A 138 7.71 -17.75 10.11
N SER A 139 8.18 -18.76 9.38
CA SER A 139 8.41 -20.10 9.92
C SER A 139 9.64 -20.13 10.82
N GLN A 140 9.75 -21.17 11.64
CA GLN A 140 10.94 -21.41 12.46
C GLN A 140 12.24 -21.41 11.66
N ALA A 141 12.25 -22.02 10.47
CA ALA A 141 13.45 -22.08 9.64
C ALA A 141 13.97 -20.68 9.27
N VAL A 142 13.06 -19.80 8.87
CA VAL A 142 13.37 -18.40 8.51
C VAL A 142 13.87 -17.65 9.74
N TYR A 143 13.17 -17.78 10.87
CA TYR A 143 13.57 -17.16 12.12
C TYR A 143 14.98 -17.59 12.58
N ASP A 144 15.27 -18.89 12.60
CA ASP A 144 16.57 -19.45 13.02
C ASP A 144 17.75 -18.99 12.13
N ASN A 145 17.45 -18.61 10.89
CA ASN A 145 18.43 -18.08 9.96
C ASN A 145 18.72 -16.59 10.20
N TYR A 146 17.69 -15.78 10.45
CA TYR A 146 17.81 -14.32 10.54
C TYR A 146 17.99 -13.77 11.96
N SER A 147 17.59 -14.52 12.99
CA SER A 147 17.77 -14.12 14.39
C SER A 147 19.24 -13.95 14.79
N LYS A 148 20.18 -14.55 14.05
CA LYS A 148 21.62 -14.47 14.32
C LYS A 148 22.25 -13.13 13.94
N ASP A 149 21.57 -12.34 13.13
CA ASP A 149 22.08 -11.09 12.57
C ASP A 149 21.56 -9.84 13.32
N ASP A 150 21.01 -10.02 14.53
CA ASP A 150 20.44 -8.96 15.38
C ASP A 150 19.37 -8.09 14.66
N TYR A 151 18.65 -8.66 13.68
CA TYR A 151 17.60 -7.95 12.96
C TYR A 151 16.34 -7.70 13.79
N PHE A 152 16.13 -8.50 14.83
CA PHE A 152 14.89 -8.50 15.60
C PHE A 152 15.07 -7.86 16.97
N LEU A 153 14.06 -7.09 17.38
CA LEU A 153 13.96 -6.42 18.65
C LEU A 153 13.69 -7.44 19.77
N ASP A 154 14.27 -7.21 20.95
CA ASP A 154 13.86 -7.88 22.19
C ASP A 154 12.42 -7.46 22.55
N LEU A 155 11.48 -8.40 22.42
CA LEU A 155 10.06 -8.14 22.62
C LEU A 155 9.73 -7.75 24.06
N SER A 156 10.58 -8.11 25.04
CA SER A 156 10.37 -7.69 26.42
C SER A 156 10.54 -6.18 26.61
N THR A 157 11.12 -5.48 25.63
CA THR A 157 11.26 -4.01 25.66
C THR A 157 10.00 -3.29 25.22
N LEU A 158 9.03 -3.99 24.63
CA LEU A 158 7.77 -3.44 24.15
C LEU A 158 6.71 -3.33 25.26
N PHE A 159 6.84 -4.12 26.33
CA PHE A 159 5.79 -4.30 27.32
C PHE A 159 6.32 -4.15 28.76
N ASP A 160 5.40 -3.98 29.71
CA ASP A 160 5.73 -4.10 31.13
C ASP A 160 5.88 -5.57 31.56
N GLU A 161 6.41 -5.80 32.76
CA GLU A 161 6.69 -7.15 33.29
C GLU A 161 5.42 -8.01 33.38
N ALA A 162 4.29 -7.43 33.78
CA ALA A 162 3.01 -8.15 33.90
C ALA A 162 2.49 -8.63 32.54
N THR A 163 2.61 -7.80 31.51
CA THR A 163 2.19 -8.13 30.14
C THR A 163 3.16 -9.14 29.51
N CYS A 164 4.45 -9.00 29.77
CA CYS A 164 5.44 -10.00 29.36
C CYS A 164 5.13 -11.38 29.98
N GLU A 165 4.84 -11.44 31.28
CA GLU A 165 4.44 -12.68 31.95
C GLU A 165 3.16 -13.28 31.36
N LYS A 166 2.15 -12.44 31.06
CA LYS A 166 0.89 -12.87 30.45
C LYS A 166 1.12 -13.53 29.09
N TYR A 167 1.98 -12.97 28.25
CA TYR A 167 2.29 -13.49 26.91
C TYR A 167 3.45 -14.49 26.89
N GLY A 168 4.05 -14.79 28.05
CA GLY A 168 5.17 -15.71 28.17
C GLY A 168 6.49 -15.18 27.57
N ILE A 169 6.60 -13.87 27.36
CA ILE A 169 7.78 -13.18 26.82
C ILE A 169 8.82 -13.01 27.94
N LYS A 170 10.07 -13.42 27.69
CA LYS A 170 11.20 -13.24 28.60
C LYS A 170 12.19 -12.24 28.02
N ALA A 171 13.05 -11.69 28.89
CA ALA A 171 14.13 -10.82 28.46
C ALA A 171 15.04 -11.52 27.45
N GLY A 172 15.25 -10.89 26.30
CA GLY A 172 16.01 -11.41 25.18
C GLY A 172 15.21 -12.24 24.17
N ASP A 173 13.90 -12.46 24.40
CA ASP A 173 13.05 -13.15 23.41
C ASP A 173 12.78 -12.21 22.22
N THR A 174 13.24 -12.62 21.04
CA THR A 174 13.07 -11.84 19.80
C THR A 174 11.93 -12.31 18.91
N CYS A 175 11.14 -13.28 19.38
CA CYS A 175 9.96 -13.80 18.68
C CYS A 175 8.85 -14.22 19.64
N LEU A 176 7.62 -14.22 19.12
CA LEU A 176 6.43 -14.77 19.78
C LEU A 176 5.81 -15.86 18.89
N ASP A 177 5.48 -17.01 19.45
CA ASP A 177 4.76 -18.08 18.74
C ASP A 177 3.27 -17.73 18.65
N ILE A 178 2.82 -17.35 17.46
CA ILE A 178 1.44 -16.93 17.20
C ILE A 178 0.57 -18.06 16.62
N SER A 179 1.13 -19.26 16.38
CA SER A 179 0.40 -20.36 15.72
C SER A 179 -0.92 -20.74 16.38
N LYS A 180 -0.99 -20.58 17.71
CA LYS A 180 -2.15 -20.98 18.52
C LYS A 180 -3.09 -19.83 18.83
N LEU A 181 -2.76 -18.59 18.43
CA LEU A 181 -3.59 -17.44 18.70
C LEU A 181 -4.81 -17.47 17.77
N LYS A 182 -6.01 -17.44 18.36
CA LYS A 182 -7.27 -17.61 17.64
C LYS A 182 -7.43 -16.55 16.54
N LYS A 183 -7.14 -15.28 16.87
CA LYS A 183 -7.17 -14.18 15.89
C LYS A 183 -6.21 -14.39 14.74
N TYR A 184 -5.00 -14.90 15.00
CA TYR A 184 -4.06 -15.21 13.92
C TYR A 184 -4.57 -16.35 13.02
N GLN A 185 -5.11 -17.41 13.62
CA GLN A 185 -5.69 -18.53 12.87
C GLN A 185 -6.87 -18.07 11.98
N ASP A 186 -7.69 -17.15 12.47
CA ASP A 186 -8.83 -16.61 11.72
C ASP A 186 -8.39 -15.75 10.52
N MET A 187 -7.20 -15.13 10.58
CA MET A 187 -6.61 -14.42 9.43
C MET A 187 -6.17 -15.37 8.30
N GLY A 188 -5.88 -16.64 8.60
CA GLY A 188 -5.54 -17.65 7.60
C GLY A 188 -4.31 -17.33 6.74
N LEU A 189 -3.32 -16.61 7.28
CA LEU A 189 -2.15 -16.12 6.53
C LEU A 189 -1.16 -17.24 6.18
N THR A 190 -0.97 -18.23 7.05
CA THR A 190 0.04 -19.29 6.90
C THR A 190 -0.50 -20.65 7.33
N TYR A 191 0.09 -21.75 6.85
CA TYR A 191 -0.28 -23.13 7.23
C TYR A 191 0.82 -23.92 7.94
N TYR A 192 1.99 -23.34 8.16
CA TYR A 192 3.07 -23.98 8.90
C TYR A 192 2.97 -23.69 10.41
N GLU A 193 3.46 -24.63 11.21
CA GLU A 193 3.62 -24.49 12.66
C GLU A 193 5.01 -25.01 13.07
N PRO A 194 5.72 -24.32 13.98
CA PRO A 194 5.34 -23.06 14.60
C PRO A 194 5.49 -21.85 13.66
N CYS A 195 4.73 -20.79 13.94
CA CYS A 195 4.71 -19.53 13.22
C CYS A 195 5.11 -18.43 14.19
N TYR A 196 6.18 -17.72 13.87
CA TYR A 196 6.75 -16.69 14.72
C TYR A 196 6.43 -15.29 14.20
N LEU A 197 5.96 -14.44 15.12
CA LEU A 197 5.94 -13.00 14.96
C LEU A 197 7.24 -12.42 15.52
N THR A 198 7.89 -11.56 14.76
CA THR A 198 9.08 -10.80 15.17
C THR A 198 8.87 -9.32 14.85
N VAL A 199 9.53 -8.45 15.62
CA VAL A 199 9.55 -7.00 15.37
C VAL A 199 10.96 -6.62 14.95
N VAL A 200 11.12 -5.85 13.88
CA VAL A 200 12.45 -5.44 13.38
C VAL A 200 13.05 -4.38 14.30
N VAL A 201 14.33 -4.51 14.66
CA VAL A 201 15.02 -3.64 15.64
C VAL A 201 15.00 -2.15 15.28
N ASN A 202 14.91 -1.83 13.99
CA ASN A 202 14.95 -0.46 13.47
C ASN A 202 13.56 0.06 13.02
N THR A 203 12.48 -0.60 13.44
CA THR A 203 11.10 -0.15 13.20
C THR A 203 10.89 1.30 13.69
N LYS A 204 10.06 2.05 12.96
CA LYS A 204 9.60 3.39 13.39
C LYS A 204 8.23 3.35 14.08
N ASN A 205 7.58 2.20 14.05
CA ASN A 205 6.20 1.99 14.46
C ASN A 205 6.12 1.06 15.70
N THR A 206 7.09 1.19 16.62
CA THR A 206 7.24 0.32 17.80
C THR A 206 5.93 0.20 18.61
N ASP A 207 5.26 1.33 18.87
CA ASP A 207 4.00 1.33 19.63
C ASP A 207 2.88 0.57 18.90
N ASN A 208 2.80 0.68 17.57
CA ASN A 208 1.78 -0.02 16.79
C ASN A 208 2.13 -1.50 16.60
N ALA A 209 3.41 -1.86 16.57
CA ALA A 209 3.84 -3.25 16.61
C ALA A 209 3.47 -3.91 17.96
N ALA A 210 3.63 -3.18 19.07
CA ALA A 210 3.18 -3.64 20.39
C ALA A 210 1.66 -3.84 20.43
N LYS A 211 0.87 -2.87 19.93
CA LYS A 211 -0.59 -3.01 19.81
C LYS A 211 -1.01 -4.17 18.91
N LEU A 212 -0.26 -4.48 17.86
CA LEU A 212 -0.55 -5.64 17.01
C LEU A 212 -0.42 -6.94 17.81
N ILE A 213 0.63 -7.09 18.60
CA ILE A 213 0.82 -8.25 19.49
C ILE A 213 -0.32 -8.33 20.51
N GLU A 214 -0.67 -7.21 21.16
CA GLU A 214 -1.81 -7.16 22.09
C GLU A 214 -3.11 -7.56 21.39
N TYR A 215 -3.36 -7.04 20.20
CA TYR A 215 -4.54 -7.40 19.41
C TYR A 215 -4.58 -8.90 19.13
N LEU A 216 -3.47 -9.53 18.74
CA LEU A 216 -3.43 -10.97 18.45
C LEU A 216 -3.64 -11.84 19.70
N GLU A 217 -3.18 -11.36 20.85
CA GLU A 217 -3.30 -12.02 22.16
C GLU A 217 -4.66 -11.79 22.85
N GLU A 218 -5.37 -10.73 22.49
CA GLU A 218 -6.77 -10.53 22.85
C GLU A 218 -7.61 -11.68 22.27
N ASP A 219 -8.36 -12.37 23.12
CA ASP A 219 -9.10 -13.63 22.88
C ASP A 219 -8.32 -14.95 23.02
N GLY A 220 -7.13 -14.93 23.64
CA GLY A 220 -6.47 -16.12 24.18
C GLY A 220 -6.90 -16.53 25.61
N VAL A 221 -7.77 -15.74 26.26
CA VAL A 221 -8.26 -15.97 27.63
C VAL A 221 -9.77 -16.06 27.64
N ASN A 222 -10.33 -17.11 27.06
CA ASN A 222 -11.62 -17.73 27.42
C ASN A 222 -11.88 -18.92 26.49
N GLU A 223 -11.35 -20.09 26.85
CA GLU A 223 -12.09 -21.35 27.09
C GLU A 223 -11.13 -22.46 27.54
#